data_AF-A0A942TPM5-F1
#
_entry.id   AF-A0A942TPM5-F1
#
_cell.length_a   1.000
_cell.length_b   1.000
_cell.length_c   1.000
_cell.angle_alpha   90.00
_cell.angle_beta   90.00
_cell.angle_gamma   90.00
#
_symmetry.space_group_name_H-M   'P 1'
#
loop_
_entity.id
_entity.type
_entity.pdbx_description
1 polymer ?
#
loop_
_entity_poly.entity_id
_entity_poly.type
_entity_poly.pdbx_seq_one_letter_code
_entity_poly.pdbx_strand_id
1 'polypeptide(L)' 'MGIEVDVIFKIAGVGIVVAFLHTILDQVGKKEYAQWVTLFGFIYILFMVVSIVDGLFQKIKSVFLFQ' A
#
# COMPACT_ATOMS: atom_id res chain seq x y z
N MET A 1 -13.08 14.41 -7.11
CA MET A 1 -13.61 13.15 -6.53
C MET A 1 -12.96 11.86 -7.05
N GLY A 2 -12.19 11.85 -8.15
CA GLY A 2 -11.65 10.59 -8.71
C GLY A 2 -10.37 10.03 -8.05
N ILE A 3 -9.51 10.89 -7.50
CA ILE A 3 -8.18 10.47 -7.00
C ILE A 3 -8.27 9.66 -5.70
N GLU A 4 -9.15 10.06 -4.78
CA GLU A 4 -9.30 9.39 -3.48
C GLU A 4 -9.86 7.98 -3.62
N VAL A 5 -10.80 7.79 -4.55
CA VAL A 5 -11.42 6.50 -4.83
C VAL A 5 -10.43 5.56 -5.53
N ASP A 6 -9.62 6.05 -6.48
CA ASP A 6 -8.57 5.24 -7.14
C ASP A 6 -7.56 4.66 -6.13
N VAL A 7 -7.13 5.46 -5.15
CA VAL A 7 -6.21 5.02 -4.09
C VAL A 7 -6.83 3.91 -3.25
N ILE A 8 -8.10 4.05 -2.86
CA ILE A 8 -8.81 3.03 -2.08
C ILE A 8 -8.91 1.71 -2.87
N PHE A 9 -9.27 1.78 -4.16
CA PHE A 9 -9.33 0.60 -5.03
C PHE A 9 -7.96 -0.05 -5.23
N LYS A 10 -6.89 0.74 -5.35
CA LYS A 10 -5.51 0.23 -5.43
C LYS A 10 -5.13 -0.56 -4.17
N ILE A 11 -5.38 0.00 -2.99
CA ILE A 11 -5.07 -0.66 -1.72
C ILE A 11 -5.90 -1.94 -1.58
N ALA A 12 -7.19 -1.91 -1.91
CA ALA A 12 -8.06 -3.07 -1.87
C ALA A 12 -7.58 -4.17 -2.84
N GLY A 13 -7.18 -3.81 -4.07
CA GLY A 13 -6.64 -4.75 -5.06
C GLY A 13 -5.35 -5.43 -4.59
N VAL A 14 -4.42 -4.67 -4.01
CA VAL A 14 -3.21 -5.23 -3.38
C VAL A 14 -3.57 -6.18 -2.25
N GLY A 15 -4.53 -5.81 -1.40
CA GLY A 15 -5.01 -6.66 -0.30
C GLY A 15 -5.57 -8.00 -0.79
N ILE A 16 -6.36 -8.00 -1.87
CA ILE A 16 -6.89 -9.22 -2.48
C ILE A 16 -5.74 -10.11 -2.98
N VAL A 17 -4.79 -9.55 -3.73
CA VAL A 17 -3.65 -10.31 -4.26
C VAL A 17 -2.82 -10.92 -3.13
N VAL A 18 -2.52 -10.13 -2.09
CA VAL A 18 -1.76 -10.60 -0.92
C VAL A 18 -2.48 -11.73 -0.20
N ALA A 19 -3.79 -11.62 0.00
CA ALA A 19 -4.60 -12.67 0.62
C ALA A 19 -4.60 -13.95 -0.22
N PHE A 20 -4.78 -13.83 -1.54
CA PHE A 20 -4.70 -14.97 -2.46
C PHE A 20 -3.33 -15.66 -2.39
N LEU A 21 -2.23 -14.90 -2.43
CA LEU A 21 -0.88 -15.44 -2.33
C LEU A 21 -0.62 -16.11 -0.98
N HIS A 22 -1.10 -15.52 0.12
CA HIS A 22 -1.02 -16.12 1.45
C HIS A 22 -1.71 -17.50 1.45
N THR A 23 -2.96 -17.57 0.99
CA THR A 23 -3.72 -18.82 0.97
C THR A 23 -3.04 -19.89 0.11
N ILE A 24 -2.52 -19.52 -1.06
CA ILE A 24 -1.81 -20.46 -1.93
C ILE A 24 -0.54 -20.98 -1.23
N LEU A 25 0.27 -20.08 -0.65
CA LEU A 25 1.52 -20.44 0.03
C LEU A 25 1.27 -21.32 1.25
N ASP A 26 0.22 -21.07 2.01
CA ASP A 26 -0.19 -21.90 3.13
C ASP A 26 -0.63 -23.31 2.66
N GLN A 27 -1.42 -23.38 1.58
CA GLN A 27 -1.88 -24.65 0.99
C GLN A 27 -0.73 -25.52 0.46
N VAL A 28 0.34 -24.94 -0.09
CA VAL A 28 1.53 -25.69 -0.53
C VAL A 28 2.51 -26.01 0.61
N GLY A 29 2.14 -25.75 1.87
CA GLY A 29 2.95 -26.04 3.06
C GLY A 29 4.07 -25.04 3.32
N LYS A 30 4.06 -23.88 2.65
CA LYS A 30 5.09 -22.82 2.77
C LYS A 30 4.61 -21.70 3.71
N LYS A 31 4.25 -22.08 4.94
CA LYS A 31 3.68 -21.19 5.97
C LYS A 31 4.55 -19.97 6.28
N GLU A 32 5.86 -20.15 6.38
CA GLU A 32 6.79 -19.05 6.65
C GLU A 32 6.69 -17.99 5.55
N TYR A 33 6.66 -18.41 4.28
CA TYR A 33 6.54 -17.49 3.14
C TYR A 33 5.18 -16.79 3.09
N ALA A 34 4.08 -17.47 3.44
CA ALA A 34 2.75 -16.86 3.52
C ALA A 34 2.72 -15.68 4.51
N GLN A 35 3.37 -15.83 5.67
CA GLN A 35 3.50 -14.76 6.66
C GLN A 35 4.34 -13.59 6.12
N TRP A 36 5.49 -13.88 5.50
CA TRP A 36 6.33 -12.85 4.88
C TRP A 36 5.60 -12.06 3.80
N VAL A 37 4.83 -12.72 2.93
CA VAL A 37 4.03 -12.04 1.88
C VAL A 37 3.01 -11.08 2.48
N THR A 38 2.38 -11.46 3.60
CA THR A 38 1.41 -10.59 4.29
C THR A 38 2.09 -9.35 4.85
N LEU A 39 3.26 -9.53 5.48
CA LEU A 39 4.06 -8.44 6.01
C LEU A 39 4.55 -7.49 4.91
N PHE A 40 5.06 -8.03 3.80
CA PHE A 40 5.50 -7.22 2.66
C PHE A 40 4.33 -6.47 2.01
N GLY A 41 3.17 -7.11 1.89
CA GLY A 41 1.95 -6.45 1.42
C GLY A 41 1.55 -5.27 2.30
N PHE A 42 1.62 -5.45 3.62
CA PHE A 42 1.37 -4.37 4.58
C PHE A 42 2.39 -3.23 4.46
N ILE A 43 3.69 -3.55 4.43
CA ILE A 43 4.76 -2.57 4.27
C ILE A 43 4.59 -1.77 2.96
N TYR A 44 4.23 -2.43 1.86
CA TYR A 44 3.96 -1.78 0.59
C TYR A 44 2.82 -0.75 0.68
N ILE A 45 1.73 -1.10 1.37
CA ILE A 45 0.60 -0.16 1.58
C ILE A 45 1.07 1.03 2.41
N LEU A 46 1.90 0.83 3.44
CA LEU A 46 2.47 1.95 4.21
C LEU A 46 3.31 2.88 3.34
N PHE A 47 4.12 2.37 2.40
CA PHE A 47 4.87 3.21 1.46
C PHE A 47 3.96 4.05 0.56
N MET A 48 2.81 3.51 0.17
CA MET A 48 1.81 4.28 -0.59
C MET A 48 1.28 5.46 0.23
N VAL A 49 0.99 5.24 1.52
CA VAL A 49 0.56 6.30 2.44
C VAL A 49 1.66 7.36 2.61
N VAL A 50 2.91 6.95 2.81
CA VAL A 50 4.05 7.88 2.92
C VAL A 50 4.17 8.76 1.68
N SER A 51 3.98 8.20 0.49
CA SER A 51 4.04 8.97 -0.77
C SER A 51 2.93 10.02 -0.86
N ILE A 52 1.73 9.72 -0.36
CA ILE A 52 0.62 10.68 -0.29
C ILE A 52 0.97 11.81 0.68
N VAL A 53 1.53 11.46 1.85
CA VAL A 53 1.95 12.43 2.86
C VAL A 53 3.05 13.34 2.32
N ASP A 54 4.07 12.80 1.63
CA ASP A 54 5.11 13.62 0.99
C ASP A 54 4.49 14.58 -0.02
N GLY A 55 3.58 14.12 -0.88
CA GLY A 55 2.87 14.99 -1.81
C GLY A 55 2.12 16.14 -1.13
N LEU A 56 1.52 15.91 0.04
CA LEU A 56 0.91 16.96 0.85
C LEU A 56 1.95 17.94 1.41
N PHE A 57 3.06 17.44 1.95
CA PHE A 57 4.15 18.29 2.42
C PHE A 57 4.75 19.15 1.30
N GLN A 58 4.95 18.61 0.10
CA GLN A 58 5.41 19.38 -1.06
C GLN A 58 4.41 20.46 -1.45
N LYS A 59 3.11 20.18 -1.40
CA LYS A 59 2.06 21.19 -1.63
C LYS A 59 2.13 22.31 -0.59
N ILE A 60 2.26 21.98 0.69
CA ILE A 60 2.42 22.97 1.78
C ILE A 60 3.67 23.83 1.50
N LYS A 61 4.82 23.20 1.27
CA LYS A 61 6.06 23.91 0.92
C LYS A 61 5.86 24.83 -0.28
N SER A 62 5.19 24.38 -1.32
CA SER A 62 4.96 25.18 -2.53
C SER A 62 4.10 26.44 -2.30
N VAL A 63 3.17 26.39 -1.35
CA VAL A 63 2.30 27.52 -1.04
C VAL A 63 2.96 28.50 -0.06
N PHE A 64 3.73 27.98 0.90
CA PHE A 64 4.27 28.77 2.01
C PHE A 64 5.75 29.18 1.88
N LEU A 65 6.55 28.52 1.03
CA LEU A 65 7.98 28.83 0.84
C LEU A 65 8.30 29.59 -0.46
N PHE A 66 7.32 29.85 -1.34
CA PHE A 66 7.49 30.68 -2.56
C PHE A 66 6.94 32.11 -2.40
N GLN A 67 6.97 32.66 -1.19
CA GLN A 67 7.00 34.12 -0.98
C GLN A 67 8.34 34.54 -0.42
#